data_AF-A0A6I1N0H6-F1
#
_entry.id   AF-A0A6I1N0H6-F1
#
_cell.length_a   1.000
_cell.length_b   1.000
_cell.length_c   1.000
_cell.angle_alpha   90.00
_cell.angle_beta   90.00
_cell.angle_gamma   90.00
#
_symmetry.space_group_name_H-M   'P 1'
#
loop_
_entity.id
_entity.type
_entity.pdbx_description
1 polymer ?
#
loop_
_entity_poly.entity_id
_entity_poly.type
_entity_poly.pdbx_seq_one_letter_code
_entity_poly.pdbx_strand_id
1 'polypeptide(L)' 'MPFYRVWYQNKSEPLEFSSAARLPEAQIFERVFEHENIALPAEAGPSLAELAASHQLAPVRYTEDEGKPYTLL' A
#
# COMPACT_ATOMS: atom_id res chain seq x y z
N MET A 1 10.42 -8.24 -13.22
CA MET A 1 10.28 -7.46 -11.98
C MET A 1 8.86 -6.93 -11.99
N PRO A 2 7.99 -7.35 -11.07
CA PRO A 2 6.62 -6.86 -11.03
C PRO A 2 6.59 -5.35 -10.75
N PHE A 3 5.76 -4.65 -11.53
CA PHE A 3 5.50 -3.22 -11.35
C PHE A 3 4.21 -3.02 -10.58
N TYR A 4 4.26 -2.26 -9.49
CA TYR A 4 3.10 -1.97 -8.65
C TYR A 4 2.68 -0.52 -8.84
N ARG A 5 1.38 -0.32 -9.01
CA ARG A 5 0.74 0.99 -8.89
C ARG A 5 -0.24 0.94 -7.74
N VAL A 6 -0.10 1.84 -6.78
CA VAL A 6 -0.92 1.84 -5.56
C VAL A 6 -1.65 3.17 -5.43
N TRP A 7 -2.98 3.15 -5.50
CA TRP A 7 -3.85 4.28 -5.24
C TRP A 7 -4.37 4.21 -3.82
N TYR A 8 -4.16 5.25 -3.04
CA TYR A 8 -4.65 5.38 -1.67
C TYR A 8 -5.20 6.79 -1.46
N GLN A 9 -6.00 7.00 -0.42
CA GLN A 9 -6.62 8.31 -0.11
C GLN A 9 -7.48 8.89 -1.26
N ASN A 10 -7.97 8.04 -2.18
CA ASN A 10 -8.60 8.48 -3.44
C ASN A 10 -7.72 9.47 -4.25
N LYS A 11 -6.39 9.41 -4.12
CA LYS A 11 -5.46 10.17 -4.95
C LYS A 11 -5.63 9.75 -6.42
N SER A 12 -5.55 10.73 -7.31
CA SER A 12 -5.55 10.48 -8.77
C SER A 12 -4.24 9.85 -9.23
N GLU A 13 -3.13 10.20 -8.58
CA GLU A 13 -1.80 9.71 -8.89
C GLU A 13 -1.49 8.47 -8.03
N PRO A 14 -1.13 7.33 -8.64
CA PRO A 14 -0.67 6.16 -7.90
C PRO A 14 0.76 6.35 -7.41
N LEU A 15 1.08 5.70 -6.29
CA LEU A 15 2.46 5.39 -5.93
C LEU A 15 2.94 4.24 -6.80
N GLU A 16 3.94 4.54 -7.63
CA GLU A 16 4.52 3.58 -8.57
C GLU A 16 5.87 3.07 -8.04
N PHE A 17 6.01 1.76 -7.94
CA PHE A 17 7.29 1.15 -7.56
C PHE A 17 7.47 -0.23 -8.20
N SER A 18 8.71 -0.61 -8.42
CA SER A 18 9.07 -1.96 -8.88
C SER A 18 9.60 -2.77 -7.72
N SER A 19 9.27 -4.06 -7.69
CA SER A 19 9.84 -4.99 -6.72
C SER A 19 10.62 -6.10 -7.42
N ALA A 20 11.60 -6.68 -6.73
CA ALA A 20 12.36 -7.82 -7.24
C ALA A 20 11.49 -9.09 -7.33
N ALA A 21 10.47 -9.21 -6.47
CA ALA A 21 9.55 -10.33 -6.39
C ALA A 21 8.12 -9.86 -6.06
N ARG A 22 7.15 -10.78 -6.16
CA ARG A 22 5.76 -10.48 -5.77
C ARG A 22 5.68 -10.09 -4.31
N LEU A 23 5.06 -8.95 -4.03
CA LEU A 23 4.88 -8.46 -2.67
C LEU A 23 3.53 -8.94 -2.09
N PRO A 24 3.51 -9.39 -0.83
CA PRO A 24 2.26 -9.58 -0.13
C PRO A 24 1.63 -8.23 0.20
N GLU A 25 0.32 -8.23 0.46
CA GLU A 25 -0.48 -7.04 0.74
C GLU A 25 0.09 -6.20 1.89
N ALA A 26 0.64 -6.84 2.93
CA ALA A 26 1.31 -6.17 4.03
C ALA A 26 2.49 -5.30 3.57
N GLN A 27 3.35 -5.81 2.67
CA GLN A 27 4.49 -5.04 2.17
C GLN A 27 4.08 -3.90 1.24
N ILE A 28 2.91 -4.00 0.59
CA ILE A 28 2.35 -2.89 -0.21
C ILE A 28 1.97 -1.73 0.72
N PHE A 29 1.34 -2.02 1.86
CA PHE A 29 1.06 -1.02 2.87
C PHE A 29 2.34 -0.40 3.43
N GLU A 30 3.36 -1.21 3.74
CA GLU A 30 4.66 -0.71 4.23
C GLU A 30 5.29 0.29 3.26
N ARG A 31 5.20 0.06 1.94
CA ARG A 31 5.66 1.02 0.92
C ARG A 31 4.88 2.34 0.93
N VAL A 32 3.56 2.28 1.12
CA VAL A 32 2.73 3.49 1.23
C VAL A 32 3.11 4.27 2.49
N PHE A 33 3.28 3.58 3.62
CA PHE A 33 3.70 4.20 4.87
C PHE A 33 5.10 4.82 4.75
N GLU A 34 6.07 4.12 4.16
CA GLU A 34 7.42 4.63 3.90
C GLU A 34 7.38 5.90 3.03
N HIS A 35 6.54 5.90 1.97
CA HIS A 35 6.38 7.05 1.08
C HIS A 35 5.78 8.28 1.78
N GLU A 36 4.75 8.08 2.61
CA GLU A 36 4.10 9.16 3.37
C GLU A 36 4.86 9.51 4.67
N ASN A 37 6.02 8.88 4.92
CA ASN A 37 6.83 9.06 6.13
C ASN A 37 6.09 8.70 7.43
N ILE A 38 5.23 7.68 7.38
CA ILE A 38 4.45 7.18 8.51
C ILE A 38 5.25 6.07 9.21
N ALA A 39 5.41 6.20 10.52
CA ALA A 39 6.09 5.19 11.33
C ALA A 39 5.26 3.89 11.42
N LEU A 40 5.88 2.78 11.04
CA LEU A 40 5.29 1.45 11.21
C LEU A 40 5.24 1.09 12.71
N PRO A 41 4.13 0.50 13.21
CA PRO A 41 4.05 0.03 14.58
C PRO A 41 5.06 -1.10 14.78
N ALA A 42 6.00 -0.92 15.72
CA ALA A 42 7.12 -1.82 15.90
C ALA A 42 6.70 -3.22 16.38
N GLU A 43 5.83 -3.33 17.38
CA GLU A 43 5.35 -4.63 17.91
C GLU A 43 3.97 -4.43 18.57
N ALA A 44 2.98 -5.26 18.21
CA ALA A 44 1.61 -5.28 18.77
C ALA A 44 0.76 -3.99 18.60
N GLY A 45 0.93 -3.27 17.49
CA GLY A 45 0.09 -2.13 17.13
C GLY A 45 -1.18 -2.51 16.34
N PRO A 46 -2.00 -1.52 15.96
CA PRO A 46 -3.15 -1.72 15.07
C PRO A 46 -2.69 -2.37 13.75
N SER A 47 -3.57 -3.17 13.15
CA SER A 47 -3.27 -3.83 11.86
C SER A 47 -2.91 -2.78 10.80
N LEU A 48 -2.09 -3.13 9.80
CA LEU A 48 -1.71 -2.19 8.73
C LEU A 48 -2.94 -1.52 8.07
N ALA A 49 -4.05 -2.26 7.92
CA ALA A 49 -5.34 -1.73 7.47
C ALA A 49 -5.93 -0.66 8.42
N GLU A 50 -5.87 -0.88 9.73
CA GLU A 50 -6.34 0.09 10.73
C GLU A 50 -5.45 1.33 10.81
N LEU A 51 -4.13 1.16 10.63
CA LEU A 51 -3.20 2.28 10.51
C LEU A 51 -3.49 3.07 9.22
N ALA A 52 -3.73 2.38 8.10
CA ALA A 52 -4.11 3.01 6.85
C ALA A 52 -5.43 3.77 6.98
N ALA A 53 -6.42 3.22 7.68
CA ALA A 53 -7.67 3.91 7.99
C ALA A 53 -7.44 5.14 8.89
N SER A 54 -6.62 5.01 9.94
CA SER A 54 -6.28 6.10 10.88
C SER A 54 -5.56 7.26 10.19
N HIS A 55 -4.73 6.97 9.19
CA HIS A 55 -4.03 7.96 8.38
C HIS A 55 -4.81 8.39 7.13
N GLN A 56 -6.09 8.01 7.00
CA GLN A 56 -6.96 8.32 5.86
C GLN A 56 -6.40 7.84 4.50
N LEU A 57 -5.57 6.80 4.51
CA LEU A 57 -5.02 6.15 3.33
C LEU A 57 -6.02 5.15 2.72
N ALA A 58 -6.95 4.61 3.53
CA ALA A 58 -7.99 3.72 3.04
C ALA A 58 -9.04 4.47 2.16
N PRO A 59 -9.58 3.85 1.10
CA PRO A 59 -9.27 2.50 0.61
C PRO A 59 -7.96 2.47 -0.18
N VAL A 60 -7.15 1.42 0.02
CA VAL A 60 -5.91 1.20 -0.74
C VAL A 60 -6.21 0.24 -1.89
N ARG A 61 -5.88 0.63 -3.11
CA ARG A 61 -6.04 -0.16 -4.34
C ARG A 61 -4.69 -0.33 -4.98
N TYR A 62 -4.37 -1.52 -5.47
CA TYR A 62 -3.13 -1.73 -6.20
C TYR A 62 -3.34 -2.58 -7.45
N THR A 63 -2.52 -2.34 -8.47
CA THR A 63 -2.37 -3.22 -9.62
C THR A 63 -0.96 -3.76 -9.65
N GLU A 64 -0.84 -5.07 -9.85
CA GLU A 64 0.42 -5.73 -10.19
C GLU A 64 0.51 -5.87 -11.71
N ASP A 65 1.54 -5.28 -12.30
CA ASP A 65 1.78 -5.21 -13.75
C ASP A 65 0.54 -4.69 -14.52
N GLU A 66 0.22 -5.25 -15.68
CA GLU A 66 -1.02 -4.97 -16.43
C GLU A 66 -2.22 -5.81 -15.94
N GLY A 67 -2.18 -6.26 -14.69
CA GLY A 67 -3.17 -7.11 -14.07
C GLY A 67 -4.45 -6.37 -13.63
N LYS A 68 -5.38 -7.13 -13.02
CA LYS A 68 -6.60 -6.55 -12.45
C LYS A 68 -6.29 -5.77 -11.16
N PRO A 69 -7.01 -4.67 -10.89
CA PRO A 69 -6.86 -3.94 -9.63
C PRO A 69 -7.40 -4.76 -8.47
N TYR A 70 -6.58 -4.89 -7.44
CA TYR A 70 -6.92 -5.44 -6.14
C TYR A 70 -7.27 -4.29 -5.19
N THR A 71 -8.30 -4.47 -4.36
CA THR A 71 -8.69 -3.50 -3.33
C THR A 71 -8.46 -4.11 -1.96
N LEU A 72 -7.68 -3.41 -1.15
CA LEU A 72 -7.42 -3.70 0.25
C LEU A 72 -8.41 -2.90 1.09
N LEU A 73 -9.07 -3.58 2.03
CA LEU A 73 -10.06 -3.02 2.96
C LEU A 73 -9.38 -2.37 4.16
#